data_AF-A0A3S3RC87-F1
#
_entry.id   AF-A0A3S3RC87-F1
#
_cell.length_a   1.000
_cell.length_b   1.000
_cell.length_c   1.000
_cell.angle_alpha   90.00
_cell.angle_beta   90.00
_cell.angle_gamma   90.00
#
_symmetry.space_group_name_H-M   'P 1'
#
loop_
_entity.id
_entity.type
_entity.pdbx_description
1 polymer ?
#
loop_
_entity_poly.entity_id
_entity_poly.type
_entity_poly.pdbx_seq_one_letter_code
_entity_poly.pdbx_strand_id
1 'polypeptide(L)' 'HNRHSSPQCKKLGDLNDSCNDDNTPRNVKLPYPNGDELEASDVYTHFCPCKTGLTCLDSS' A
#
# COMPACT_ATOMS: atom_id res chain seq x y z
N HIS A 1 11.00 -18.66 9.68
CA HIS A 1 10.30 -17.56 10.37
C HIS A 1 9.52 -16.82 9.29
N ASN A 2 8.22 -17.11 9.11
CA ASN A 2 7.43 -16.46 8.07
C ASN A 2 7.01 -15.07 8.56
N ARG A 3 7.58 -14.02 7.97
CA ARG A 3 7.19 -12.65 8.27
C ARG A 3 5.86 -12.39 7.58
N HIS A 4 4.76 -12.50 8.33
CA HIS A 4 3.45 -12.10 7.85
C HIS A 4 3.32 -10.58 7.98
N SER A 5 3.04 -9.90 6.87
CA SER A 5 2.68 -8.48 6.85
C SER A 5 1.19 -8.37 6.58
N SER A 6 0.44 -7.74 7.48
CA SER A 6 -0.93 -7.32 7.22
C SER A 6 -0.94 -5.90 6.65
N PRO A 7 -1.77 -5.62 5.63
CA PRO A 7 -1.92 -4.25 5.15
C PRO A 7 -2.54 -3.37 6.24
N GLN A 8 -2.14 -2.10 6.25
CA GLN A 8 -2.66 -1.10 7.18
C GLN A 8 -3.07 0.14 6.40
N CYS A 9 -4.19 0.74 6.80
CA CYS A 9 -4.58 2.03 6.28
C CYS A 9 -3.56 3.09 6.72
N LYS A 10 -3.03 3.86 5.75
CA LYS A 10 -2.12 4.98 5.97
C LYS A 10 -2.60 6.17 5.15
N LYS A 11 -2.08 7.36 5.47
CA LYS A 11 -2.35 8.57 4.69
C LYS A 11 -1.67 8.47 3.32
N LEU A 12 -2.26 9.11 2.31
CA LEU A 12 -1.60 9.32 1.02
C LEU A 12 -0.33 10.16 1.20
N GLY A 13 0.66 9.96 0.34
CA GLY A 13 1.91 10.72 0.38
C GLY A 13 1.69 12.20 0.03
N ASP A 14 2.28 13.09 0.82
CA ASP A 14 2.32 14.53 0.55
C ASP A 14 3.60 14.93 -0.22
N LEU A 15 3.75 16.21 -0.53
CA LEU A 15 4.92 16.75 -1.20
C LEU A 15 6.18 16.49 -0.35
N ASN A 16 7.23 15.98 -1.00
CA ASN A 16 8.49 15.57 -0.38
C ASN A 16 8.43 14.32 0.51
N ASP A 17 7.29 13.63 0.61
CA ASP A 17 7.26 12.30 1.22
C ASP A 17 7.96 11.30 0.31
N SER A 18 8.56 10.28 0.92
CA SER A 18 9.08 9.13 0.17
C SER A 18 7.93 8.41 -0.54
N CYS A 19 8.09 8.19 -1.83
CA CYS A 19 7.14 7.49 -2.66
C CYS A 19 7.85 6.42 -3.49
N ASN A 20 7.06 5.54 -4.10
CA ASN A 20 7.55 4.53 -5.04
C ASN A 20 6.71 4.66 -6.32
N ASP A 21 7.38 4.97 -7.43
CA ASP A 21 6.79 5.21 -8.74
C ASP A 21 6.32 3.90 -9.40
N ASP A 22 6.99 2.78 -9.12
CA ASP A 22 6.58 1.43 -9.53
C ASP A 22 5.78 0.69 -8.44
N ASN A 23 4.83 1.39 -7.82
CA ASN A 23 3.98 0.81 -6.77
C ASN A 23 2.57 0.53 -7.28
N THR A 24 2.44 -0.53 -8.08
CA THR A 24 1.14 -0.95 -8.63
C THR A 24 0.24 -1.52 -7.51
N PRO A 25 -1.02 -1.03 -7.37
CA PRO A 25 -1.94 -1.54 -6.36
C PRO A 25 -2.32 -3.00 -6.62
N ARG A 26 -2.61 -3.73 -5.55
CA ARG A 26 -3.11 -5.11 -5.62
C ARG A 26 -4.41 -5.25 -4.82
N ASN A 27 -5.29 -6.09 -5.34
CA ASN A 27 -6.45 -6.57 -4.60
C ASN A 27 -6.05 -7.87 -3.91
N VAL A 28 -6.29 -7.96 -2.60
CA VAL A 28 -5.92 -9.12 -1.79
C VAL A 28 -7.09 -9.59 -0.95
N LYS A 29 -7.15 -10.90 -0.73
CA LYS A 29 -8.12 -11.56 0.14
C LYS A 29 -7.37 -12.04 1.37
N LEU A 30 -7.75 -11.53 2.54
CA LEU A 30 -7.07 -11.72 3.82
C LEU A 30 -7.88 -12.69 4.69
N PRO A 31 -7.53 -13.98 4.71
CA PRO A 31 -8.13 -14.93 5.64
C PRO A 31 -7.56 -14.71 7.05
N TYR A 32 -8.43 -14.50 8.02
CA TYR A 32 -8.09 -14.38 9.43
C TYR A 32 -8.28 -15.70 10.18
N PRO A 33 -7.54 -15.96 11.27
CA PRO A 33 -7.61 -17.24 11.99
C PRO A 33 -8.98 -17.58 12.60
N ASN A 34 -9.85 -16.57 12.80
CA ASN A 34 -11.22 -16.76 13.29
C ASN A 34 -12.20 -17.23 12.21
N GLY A 35 -11.73 -17.41 10.96
CA GLY A 35 -12.56 -17.77 9.81
C GLY A 35 -13.13 -16.58 9.05
N ASP A 36 -12.90 -15.35 9.52
CA ASP A 36 -13.29 -14.15 8.79
C ASP A 36 -12.39 -13.96 7.57
N GLU A 37 -12.94 -13.29 6.58
CA GLU A 37 -12.23 -12.98 5.36
C GLU A 37 -12.50 -11.53 4.95
N LEU A 38 -11.43 -10.81 4.64
CA LEU A 38 -11.51 -9.43 4.20
C LEU A 38 -10.97 -9.29 2.78
N GLU A 39 -11.79 -8.76 1.89
CA GLU A 39 -11.34 -8.27 0.59
C GLU A 39 -10.82 -6.84 0.75
N ALA A 40 -9.53 -6.64 0.46
CA ALA A 40 -8.89 -5.34 0.48
C ALA A 40 -8.46 -4.96 -0.94
N SER A 41 -8.94 -3.82 -1.43
CA SER A 41 -8.45 -3.20 -2.66
C SER A 41 -7.35 -2.19 -2.34
N ASP A 42 -6.66 -1.72 -3.40
CA ASP A 42 -5.72 -0.60 -3.31
C ASP A 42 -4.61 -0.84 -2.26
N VAL A 43 -4.12 -2.08 -2.19
CA VAL A 43 -3.02 -2.45 -1.32
C VAL A 43 -1.70 -2.17 -2.01
N TYR A 44 -0.93 -1.25 -1.43
CA TYR A 44 0.38 -0.83 -1.91
C TYR A 44 1.50 -1.40 -1.05
N THR A 45 2.66 -1.61 -1.65
CA THR A 45 3.83 -2.16 -0.96
C THR A 45 4.68 -1.01 -0.40
N HIS A 46 5.01 -1.06 0.89
CA HIS A 46 5.83 -0.09 1.65
C HIS A 46 5.26 1.33 1.79
N PHE A 47 4.85 1.97 0.70
CA PHE A 47 4.38 3.37 0.67
C PHE A 47 2.97 3.46 0.09
N CYS A 48 2.16 4.40 0.57
CA CYS A 48 0.92 4.76 -0.11
C CYS A 48 1.21 5.62 -1.35
N PRO A 49 0.29 5.67 -2.33
CA PRO A 49 0.45 6.54 -3.48
C PRO A 49 0.40 8.01 -3.04
N CYS A 50 0.96 8.87 -3.87
CA CYS A 50 0.88 10.31 -3.66
C CYS A 50 -0.58 10.78 -3.70
N LYS A 51 -0.89 11.85 -2.96
CA LYS A 51 -2.21 12.49 -3.02
C LYS A 51 -2.51 12.98 -4.43
N THR A 52 -3.80 13.09 -4.75
CA THR A 52 -4.26 13.54 -6.07
C THR A 52 -3.60 14.86 -6.49
N GLY A 53 -3.08 14.89 -7.73
CA GLY A 53 -2.36 16.04 -8.28
C GLY A 53 -0.86 16.05 -8.00
N LEU A 54 -0.34 15.10 -7.23
CA LEU A 54 1.09 14.84 -7.11
C LEU A 54 1.51 13.62 -7.93
N THR A 55 2.72 13.67 -8.46
CA THR A 55 3.35 12.57 -9.19
C THR A 55 4.59 12.15 -8.44
N CYS A 56 4.74 10.84 -8.19
CA CYS A 56 5.99 10.32 -7.69
C CYS A 56 7.04 10.44 -8.79
N LEU A 57 8.13 11.16 -8.52
CA LEU A 57 9.26 11.24 -9.42
C LEU A 57 10.36 10.35 -8.85
N ASP A 58 10.86 9.47 -9.71
CA ASP A 58 12.15 8.82 -9.51
C ASP A 58 13.19 9.89 -9.13
N SER A 59 13.99 9.58 -8.12
CA SER A 59 15.23 10.29 -7.83
C SER A 59 16.39 9.39 -8.29
N SER A 60 16.50 9.15 -9.60
CA SER A 60 17.69 8.59 -10.24
C SER A 60 18.91 9.50 -10.05
#